data_AF-A0A1X7UAX6-F1
#
_entry.id   AF-A0A1X7UAX6-F1
#
_cell.length_a   1.000
_cell.length_b   1.000
_cell.length_c   1.000
_cell.angle_alpha   90.00
_cell.angle_beta   90.00
_cell.angle_gamma   90.00
#
_symmetry.space_group_name_H-M   'P 1'
#
loop_
_entity.id
_entity.type
_entity.pdbx_description
1 polymer ?
#
loop_
_entity_poly.entity_id
_entity_poly.type
_entity_poly.pdbx_seq_one_letter_code
_entity_poly.pdbx_strand_id
1 'polypeptide(L)'
;MLRQSQTVSLVAQISSQLQDVVSSCKICCQHYSQRAEPLIPSELPQLPWQKVGMDLFDYKGSTYLLIIDYYSHYIEIAKLSKTTAGEVINHCKSIYARHGIPDMKVSDNRPLFAAESFKEFAQATTLIM
;
A
#
# COMPACT_ATOMS: atom_id res chain seq x y z
N MET A 1 -33.02 -16.61 40.42
CA MET A 1 -32.69 -15.75 39.26
C MET A 1 -31.88 -14.51 39.63
N LEU A 2 -32.12 -13.82 40.77
CA LEU A 2 -31.37 -12.60 41.16
C LEU A 2 -29.86 -12.76 41.41
N ARG A 3 -29.40 -13.94 41.86
CA ARG A 3 -27.98 -14.19 42.15
C ARG A 3 -27.09 -14.27 40.89
N GLN A 4 -27.63 -14.71 39.76
CA GLN A 4 -26.86 -14.82 38.50
C GLN A 4 -26.64 -13.43 37.87
N SER A 5 -27.63 -12.52 37.95
CA SER A 5 -27.48 -11.14 37.46
C SER A 5 -26.46 -10.31 38.25
N GLN A 6 -26.35 -10.52 39.57
CA GLN A 6 -25.36 -9.83 40.41
C GLN A 6 -23.92 -10.26 40.10
N THR A 7 -23.68 -11.55 39.84
CA THR A 7 -22.33 -12.05 39.49
C THR A 7 -21.84 -11.55 38.13
N VAL A 8 -22.73 -11.47 37.13
CA VAL A 8 -22.38 -10.95 35.78
C VAL A 8 -21.99 -9.46 35.86
N SER A 9 -22.72 -8.66 36.64
CA SER A 9 -22.40 -7.24 36.85
C SER A 9 -21.04 -7.04 37.53
N LEU A 10 -20.71 -7.91 38.51
CA LEU A 10 -19.44 -7.82 39.25
C LEU A 10 -18.24 -8.15 38.36
N VAL A 11 -18.34 -9.19 37.54
CA VAL A 11 -17.27 -9.60 36.61
C VAL A 11 -17.02 -8.52 35.55
N ALA A 12 -18.08 -7.86 35.07
CA ALA A 12 -17.96 -6.76 34.12
C ALA A 12 -17.22 -5.56 34.75
N GLN A 13 -17.53 -5.20 36.00
CA GLN A 13 -16.85 -4.12 36.71
C GLN A 13 -15.37 -4.42 36.97
N ILE A 14 -15.04 -5.64 37.40
CA ILE A 14 -13.65 -6.07 37.60
C ILE A 14 -12.87 -6.05 36.28
N SER A 15 -13.51 -6.48 35.18
CA SER A 15 -12.88 -6.47 33.86
C SER A 15 -12.57 -5.04 33.39
N SER A 16 -13.47 -4.09 33.62
CA SER A 16 -13.24 -2.66 33.32
C SER A 16 -12.07 -2.11 34.14
N GLN A 17 -12.03 -2.38 35.43
CA GLN A 17 -10.94 -1.91 36.30
C GLN A 17 -9.58 -2.50 35.90
N LEU A 18 -9.55 -3.77 35.50
CA LEU A 18 -8.33 -4.39 34.96
C LEU A 18 -7.90 -3.74 33.64
N GLN A 19 -8.84 -3.40 32.75
CA GLN A 19 -8.52 -2.66 31.53
C GLN A 19 -7.92 -1.28 31.82
N ASP A 20 -8.45 -0.56 32.81
CA ASP A 20 -7.92 0.75 33.23
C ASP A 20 -6.50 0.64 33.79
N VAL A 21 -6.23 -0.39 34.60
CA VAL A 21 -4.89 -0.65 35.15
C VAL A 21 -3.91 -1.06 34.05
N VAL A 22 -4.31 -1.93 33.13
CA VAL A 22 -3.44 -2.37 32.04
C VAL A 22 -3.17 -1.25 31.04
N SER A 23 -4.17 -0.43 30.72
CA SER A 23 -4.02 0.72 29.79
C SER A 23 -3.21 1.87 30.37
N SER A 24 -3.19 2.04 31.70
CA SER A 24 -2.36 3.04 32.38
C SER A 24 -0.94 2.54 32.71
N CYS A 25 -0.69 1.23 32.64
CA CYS A 25 0.62 0.66 32.92
C CYS A 25 1.59 0.84 31.75
N LYS A 26 2.63 1.65 31.96
CA LYS A 26 3.67 1.95 30.97
C LYS A 26 4.35 0.70 30.41
N ILE A 27 4.66 -0.29 31.25
CA ILE A 27 5.32 -1.54 30.83
C ILE A 27 4.38 -2.36 29.95
N CYS A 28 3.10 -2.47 30.33
CA CYS A 28 2.09 -3.18 29.54
C CYS A 28 1.92 -2.53 28.18
N CYS A 29 1.77 -1.20 28.10
CA CYS A 29 1.59 -0.49 26.84
C CYS A 29 2.81 -0.60 25.91
N GLN A 30 4.03 -0.65 26.47
CA GLN A 30 5.26 -0.83 25.68
C GLN A 30 5.36 -2.22 25.04
N HIS A 31 4.83 -3.26 25.69
CA HIS A 31 4.90 -4.65 25.23
C HIS A 31 3.57 -5.14 24.64
N TYR A 32 2.54 -4.29 24.64
CA TYR A 32 1.24 -4.60 24.06
C TYR A 32 1.39 -4.73 22.55
N SER A 33 1.13 -5.94 22.04
CA SER A 33 1.05 -6.17 20.60
C SER A 33 -0.33 -5.72 20.13
N GLN A 34 -0.39 -4.58 19.44
CA GLN A 34 -1.60 -4.14 18.79
C GLN A 34 -2.00 -5.19 17.74
N ARG A 35 -3.24 -5.67 17.83
CA ARG A 35 -3.77 -6.58 16.82
C ARG A 35 -3.80 -5.84 15.49
N ALA A 36 -3.16 -6.41 14.46
CA ALA A 36 -3.21 -5.86 13.12
C ALA A 36 -4.68 -5.73 12.69
N GLU A 37 -5.06 -4.54 12.25
CA GLU A 37 -6.37 -4.34 11.64
C GLU A 37 -6.48 -5.18 10.37
N PRO A 38 -7.68 -5.70 10.04
CA PRO A 38 -7.89 -6.39 8.78
C PRO A 38 -7.50 -5.49 7.60
N LEU A 39 -6.83 -6.07 6.61
CA LEU A 39 -6.50 -5.34 5.38
C LEU A 39 -7.80 -4.92 4.68
N ILE A 40 -7.92 -3.63 4.39
CA ILE A 40 -9.04 -3.09 3.63
C ILE A 40 -8.74 -3.34 2.14
N PRO A 41 -9.55 -4.14 1.43
CA PRO A 41 -9.35 -4.35 0.00
C PRO A 41 -9.56 -3.04 -0.74
N SER A 42 -8.68 -2.76 -1.70
CA SER A 42 -8.87 -1.63 -2.62
C SER A 42 -10.03 -1.91 -3.56
N GLU A 43 -10.78 -0.86 -3.94
CA GLU A 43 -11.77 -0.96 -4.99
C GLU A 43 -11.10 -1.37 -6.32
N LEU A 44 -11.74 -2.31 -7.01
CA LEU A 44 -11.31 -2.73 -8.34
C LEU A 44 -11.67 -1.65 -9.35
N PRO A 45 -10.78 -1.33 -10.30
CA PRO A 45 -11.09 -0.41 -11.40
C PRO A 45 -12.21 -0.94 -12.28
N GLN A 46 -12.84 -0.06 -13.06
CA GLN A 46 -13.93 -0.44 -13.97
C GLN A 46 -13.42 -0.84 -15.36
N LEU A 47 -12.25 -0.34 -15.75
CA LEU A 47 -11.66 -0.54 -17.08
C LEU A 47 -10.22 -1.05 -16.97
N PRO A 48 -9.76 -1.87 -17.95
CA PRO A 48 -8.35 -2.20 -18.10
C PRO A 48 -7.50 -0.94 -18.16
N TRP A 49 -6.32 -0.98 -17.52
CA TRP A 49 -5.33 0.10 -17.53
C TRP A 49 -5.81 1.43 -16.92
N GLN A 50 -6.97 1.46 -16.27
CA GLN A 50 -7.42 2.64 -15.54
C GLN A 50 -6.54 2.92 -14.31
N LYS A 51 -6.13 1.86 -13.60
CA LYS A 51 -5.25 1.95 -12.43
C LYS A 51 -4.13 0.94 -12.58
N VAL A 52 -2.90 1.42 -12.43
CA VAL A 52 -1.70 0.57 -12.53
C VAL A 52 -0.85 0.67 -11.27
N GLY A 53 -0.27 -0.46 -10.90
CA GLY A 53 0.75 -0.57 -9.85
C GLY A 53 2.12 -0.57 -10.49
N MET A 54 3.08 0.12 -9.87
CA MET A 54 4.43 0.25 -10.36
C MET A 54 5.41 -0.08 -9.24
N ASP A 55 6.40 -0.92 -9.54
CA ASP A 55 7.47 -1.25 -8.59
C ASP A 55 8.80 -1.46 -9.34
N LEU A 56 9.89 -1.39 -8.59
CA LEU A 56 11.24 -1.68 -9.05
C LEU A 56 11.80 -2.88 -8.28
N PHE A 57 12.29 -3.87 -9.01
CA PHE A 57 12.91 -5.04 -8.41
C PHE A 57 14.26 -5.36 -9.06
N ASP A 58 15.15 -5.93 -8.27
CA ASP A 58 16.46 -6.38 -8.73
C ASP A 58 16.45 -7.89 -8.93
N TYR A 59 16.93 -8.32 -10.10
CA TYR A 59 17.08 -9.74 -10.42
C TYR A 59 18.36 -9.97 -11.22
N LYS A 60 19.22 -10.88 -10.73
CA LYS A 60 20.50 -11.25 -11.35
C LYS A 60 21.37 -10.03 -11.71
N GLY A 61 21.49 -9.07 -10.78
CA GLY A 61 22.32 -7.87 -10.95
C GLY A 61 21.79 -6.87 -11.97
N SER A 62 20.50 -6.94 -12.30
CA SER A 62 19.81 -5.97 -13.16
C SER A 62 18.55 -5.48 -12.47
N THR A 63 18.27 -4.18 -12.58
CA THR A 63 17.03 -3.58 -12.08
C THR A 63 15.96 -3.63 -13.17
N TYR A 64 14.72 -3.88 -12.77
CA TYR A 64 13.56 -3.95 -13.66
C TYR A 64 12.45 -3.06 -13.13
N LEU A 65 11.74 -2.41 -14.06
CA LEU A 65 10.43 -1.80 -13.82
C LEU A 65 9.35 -2.85 -14.04
N LEU A 66 8.48 -3.03 -13.04
CA LEU A 66 7.25 -3.80 -13.12
C LEU A 66 6.08 -2.83 -13.17
N ILE A 67 5.17 -3.03 -14.11
CA ILE A 67 3.85 -2.38 -14.13
C ILE A 67 2.78 -3.45 -14.17
N ILE A 68 1.81 -3.39 -13.25
CA ILE A 68 0.68 -4.31 -13.19
C ILE A 68 -0.64 -3.54 -13.36
N ASP A 69 -1.51 -4.03 -14.24
CA ASP A 69 -2.88 -3.53 -14.34
C ASP A 69 -3.75 -4.08 -13.20
N TYR A 70 -4.41 -3.21 -12.44
CA TYR A 70 -5.27 -3.63 -11.32
C TYR A 70 -6.57 -4.30 -11.78
N TYR A 71 -7.01 -4.09 -13.03
CA TYR A 71 -8.23 -4.70 -13.53
C TYR A 71 -8.02 -6.16 -13.95
N SER A 72 -7.02 -6.40 -14.80
CA SER A 72 -6.77 -7.72 -15.41
C SER A 72 -5.62 -8.50 -14.76
N HIS A 73 -4.85 -7.88 -13.87
CA HIS A 73 -3.56 -8.38 -13.38
C HIS A 73 -2.53 -8.63 -14.49
N TYR A 74 -2.69 -8.00 -15.66
CA TYR A 74 -1.69 -8.07 -16.73
C TYR A 74 -0.40 -7.36 -16.31
N ILE A 75 0.74 -7.99 -16.60
CA ILE A 75 2.06 -7.54 -16.14
C ILE A 75 2.93 -7.13 -17.34
N GLU A 76 3.51 -5.95 -17.26
CA GLU A 76 4.58 -5.46 -18.12
C GLU A 76 5.88 -5.38 -17.30
N ILE A 77 6.98 -5.87 -17.89
CA ILE A 77 8.29 -5.84 -17.25
C ILE A 77 9.29 -5.22 -18.23
N ALA A 78 10.05 -4.24 -17.77
CA ALA A 78 11.10 -3.59 -18.54
C ALA A 78 12.42 -3.61 -17.78
N LYS A 79 13.47 -4.12 -18.42
CA LYS A 79 14.83 -4.06 -17.88
C LYS A 79 15.38 -2.64 -18.03
N LEU A 80 15.85 -2.06 -16.93
CA LEU A 80 16.49 -0.75 -16.93
C LEU A 80 17.94 -0.88 -17.38
N SER A 81 18.36 -0.09 -18.38
CA SER A 81 19.78 0.03 -18.73
C SER A 81 20.55 0.83 -17.69
N LYS A 82 19.87 1.81 -17.07
CA LYS A 82 20.35 2.66 -15.98
C LYS A 82 19.23 2.86 -14.96
N THR A 83 19.57 2.80 -13.67
CA THR A 83 18.62 3.00 -12.57
C THR A 83 18.37 4.49 -12.34
N THR A 84 17.73 5.17 -13.30
CA THR A 84 17.43 6.62 -13.26
C THR A 84 15.95 6.89 -13.55
N ALA A 85 15.43 8.01 -13.05
CA ALA A 85 14.03 8.39 -13.27
C ALA A 85 13.71 8.58 -14.76
N GLY A 86 14.66 9.12 -15.54
CA GLY A 86 14.50 9.27 -16.99
C GLY A 86 14.32 7.93 -17.73
N GLU A 87 15.06 6.90 -17.33
CA GLU A 87 14.91 5.56 -17.92
C GLU A 87 13.55 4.95 -17.57
N VAL A 88 13.11 5.09 -16.31
CA VAL A 88 11.77 4.67 -15.87
C VAL A 88 10.70 5.37 -16.71
N ILE A 89 10.79 6.69 -16.88
CA ILE A 89 9.84 7.49 -17.67
C ILE A 89 9.79 7.00 -19.12
N ASN A 90 10.95 6.70 -19.72
CA ASN A 90 11.01 6.18 -21.10
C ASN A 90 10.28 4.84 -21.24
N HIS A 91 10.48 3.92 -20.29
CA HIS A 91 9.76 2.65 -20.27
C HIS A 91 8.26 2.84 -20.03
N CYS A 92 7.87 3.73 -19.10
CA CYS A 92 6.46 4.09 -18.89
C CYS A 92 5.82 4.60 -20.18
N LYS A 93 6.45 5.54 -20.89
CA LYS A 93 5.95 6.07 -22.18
C LYS A 93 5.77 4.95 -23.21
N SER A 94 6.74 4.03 -23.32
CA SER A 94 6.66 2.88 -24.22
C SER A 94 5.48 1.96 -23.89
N ILE A 95 5.27 1.66 -22.61
CA ILE A 95 4.17 0.82 -22.13
C ILE A 95 2.82 1.53 -22.36
N TYR A 96 2.70 2.81 -21.99
CA TYR A 96 1.47 3.57 -22.17
C TYR A 96 1.09 3.79 -23.64
N ALA A 97 2.06 3.79 -24.56
CA ALA A 97 1.78 3.82 -25.99
C ALA A 97 1.06 2.55 -26.50
N ARG A 98 1.20 1.41 -25.80
CA ARG A 98 0.52 0.15 -26.15
C ARG A 98 -0.89 0.06 -25.59
N HIS A 99 -1.09 0.54 -24.36
CA HIS A 99 -2.30 0.27 -23.59
C HIS A 99 -3.15 1.50 -23.30
N GLY A 100 -2.61 2.70 -23.50
CA GLY A 100 -3.19 3.95 -23.06
C GLY A 100 -2.50 4.52 -21.82
N ILE A 101 -2.80 5.79 -21.53
CA ILE A 101 -2.31 6.47 -20.33
C ILE A 101 -3.27 6.14 -19.18
N PRO A 102 -2.78 5.61 -18.05
CA PRO A 102 -3.64 5.25 -16.91
C PRO A 102 -4.12 6.50 -16.16
N ASP A 103 -5.35 6.46 -15.63
CA ASP A 103 -5.88 7.55 -14.79
C ASP A 103 -5.14 7.64 -13.45
N MET A 104 -4.80 6.47 -12.88
CA MET A 104 -4.15 6.35 -11.58
C MET A 104 -2.92 5.44 -11.63
N LYS A 105 -1.84 5.92 -11.04
CA LYS A 105 -0.59 5.18 -10.83
C LYS A 105 -0.34 5.05 -9.34
N VAL A 106 -0.08 3.84 -8.90
CA VAL A 106 0.31 3.53 -7.52
C VAL A 106 1.75 3.04 -7.55
N SER A 107 2.65 3.73 -6.86
CA SER A 107 4.03 3.27 -6.67
C SER A 107 4.37 3.29 -5.19
N ASP A 108 5.55 2.79 -4.84
CA ASP A 108 6.14 3.13 -3.55
C ASP A 108 6.83 4.50 -3.62
N ASN A 109 7.26 5.00 -2.46
CA ASN A 109 7.98 6.27 -2.35
C ASN A 109 9.49 6.09 -2.63
N ARG A 110 9.87 5.23 -3.59
CA ARG A 110 11.29 5.09 -3.98
C ARG A 110 11.81 6.41 -4.57
N PRO A 111 13.11 6.71 -4.39
CA PRO A 111 13.72 7.95 -4.90
C PRO A 111 13.48 8.19 -6.39
N LEU A 112 13.36 7.14 -7.19
CA LEU A 112 13.12 7.23 -8.63
C LEU A 112 11.70 7.69 -8.98
N PHE A 113 10.70 7.33 -8.18
CA PHE A 113 9.32 7.80 -8.33
C PHE A 113 9.10 9.15 -7.62
N ALA A 114 9.81 9.39 -6.53
CA ALA A 114 9.77 10.65 -5.78
C ALA A 114 10.51 11.81 -6.45
N ALA A 115 11.36 11.52 -7.45
CA ALA A 115 12.12 12.50 -8.22
C ALA A 115 11.20 13.51 -8.92
N GLU A 116 11.62 14.78 -8.96
CA GLU A 116 10.86 15.87 -9.57
C GLU A 116 10.49 15.57 -11.03
N SER A 117 11.46 15.11 -11.83
CA SER A 117 11.23 14.69 -13.22
C SER A 117 10.12 13.63 -13.38
N PHE A 118 9.99 12.70 -12.43
CA PHE A 118 8.93 11.69 -12.48
C PHE A 118 7.58 12.28 -12.06
N LYS A 119 7.57 13.14 -11.03
CA LYS A 119 6.38 13.88 -10.62
C LYS A 119 5.84 14.76 -11.74
N GLU A 120 6.71 15.50 -12.43
CA GLU A 120 6.36 16.29 -13.62
C GLU A 120 5.76 15.43 -14.72
N PHE A 121 6.40 14.30 -15.04
CA PHE A 121 5.85 13.34 -15.99
C PHE A 121 4.48 12.79 -15.56
N ALA A 122 4.25 12.62 -14.26
CA ALA A 122 3.02 12.08 -13.73
C ALA A 122 1.88 13.10 -13.63
N GLN A 123 2.12 14.41 -13.82
CA GLN A 123 1.11 15.47 -13.65
C GLN A 123 -0.15 15.31 -14.51
N ALA A 124 -0.06 14.61 -15.65
CA ALA A 124 -1.20 14.35 -16.53
C ALA A 124 -2.27 13.41 -15.92
N THR A 125 -2.02 12.86 -14.73
CA THR A 125 -2.74 11.71 -14.13
C THR A 125 -2.54 11.73 -12.61
N THR A 126 -3.28 10.91 -11.85
CA THR A 126 -3.06 10.79 -10.40
C THR A 126 -1.90 9.84 -10.09
N LEU A 127 -0.92 10.29 -9.31
CA LEU A 127 0.15 9.46 -8.73
C LEU A 127 -0.05 9.34 -7.22
N ILE A 128 -0.14 8.11 -6.73
CA ILE A 128 -0.19 7.73 -5.32
C ILE A 128 1.15 7.06 -4.99
N MET A 129 1.84 7.54 -3.95
CA MET A 129 3.11 7.01 -3.44
C MET A 129 2.98 6.62 -1.97
#